data_AF-A0A2D6JVA8-F1
#
_entry.id   AF-A0A2D6JVA8-F1
#
_cell.length_a   1.000
_cell.length_b   1.000
_cell.length_c   1.000
_cell.angle_alpha   90.00
_cell.angle_beta   90.00
_cell.angle_gamma   90.00
#
_symmetry.space_group_name_H-M   'P 1'
#
loop_
_entity.id
_entity.type
_entity.pdbx_description
1 polymer ?
#
loop_
_entity_poly.entity_id
_entity_poly.type
_entity_poly.pdbx_seq_one_letter_code
_entity_poly.pdbx_strand_id
1 'polypeptide(L)' 'MWILIAGILLLWVVLGVFHLKDRFHNPWLARLAYHELTMRLTVVAAALIFFGAITAVGDFLGPPPSRR' A
#
# COMPACT_ATOMS: atom_id res chain seq x y z
N MET A 1 2.95 12.32 -4.87
CA MET A 1 3.71 11.76 -3.72
C MET A 1 2.84 11.22 -2.59
N TRP A 2 1.89 11.98 -2.02
CA TRP A 2 1.05 11.51 -0.89
C TRP A 2 0.30 10.20 -1.13
N ILE A 3 -0.19 9.96 -2.36
CA ILE A 3 -0.88 8.72 -2.76
C ILE A 3 0.03 7.50 -2.63
N LEU A 4 1.30 7.63 -3.06
CA LEU A 4 2.30 6.57 -2.95
C LEU A 4 2.63 6.28 -1.48
N ILE A 5 2.81 7.33 -0.67
CA ILE A 5 3.06 7.19 0.77
C ILE A 5 1.88 6.47 1.44
N ALA A 6 0.64 6.86 1.14
CA ALA A 6 -0.55 6.22 1.69
C ALA A 6 -0.65 4.74 1.28
N GLY A 7 -0.34 4.40 0.03
CA GLY A 7 -0.30 3.02 -0.45
C GLY A 7 0.75 2.17 0.28
N ILE A 8 1.97 2.70 0.46
CA ILE A 8 3.04 2.02 1.19
C ILE A 8 2.67 1.81 2.66
N LEU A 9 2.13 2.83 3.32
CA LEU A 9 1.66 2.74 4.72
C LEU A 9 0.57 1.67 4.86
N LEU A 10 -0.40 1.67 3.96
CA LEU A 10 -1.49 0.69 3.97
C LEU A 10 -0.95 -0.74 3.77
N LEU A 11 -0.01 -0.92 2.84
CA LEU A 11 0.65 -2.21 2.62
C LEU A 11 1.42 -2.67 3.86
N TRP A 12 2.14 -1.77 4.52
CA TRP A 12 2.87 -2.05 5.76
C TRP A 12 1.93 -2.53 6.88
N VAL A 13 0.76 -1.91 7.03
CA VAL A 13 -0.24 -2.33 8.02
C VAL A 13 -0.74 -3.75 7.71
N VAL A 14 -1.08 -4.04 6.45
CA VAL A 14 -1.55 -5.36 6.05
C VAL A 14 -0.47 -6.42 6.27
N LEU A 15 0.76 -6.17 5.83
CA LEU A 15 1.91 -7.05 6.07
C LEU A 15 2.17 -7.24 7.57
N GLY A 16 2.02 -6.16 8.36
CA GLY A 16 2.11 -6.21 9.81
C GLY A 16 1.12 -7.19 10.42
N VAL A 17 -0.15 -7.18 9.99
CA VAL A 17 -1.17 -8.13 10.43
C VAL A 17 -0.77 -9.57 10.10
N PHE A 18 -0.25 -9.83 8.90
CA PHE A 18 0.23 -11.16 8.51
C PHE A 18 1.45 -11.59 9.34
N HIS A 19 2.41 -10.70 9.55
CA HIS A 19 3.59 -10.98 10.36
C HIS A 19 3.22 -11.26 11.83
N LEU A 20 2.28 -10.49 12.38
CA LEU A 20 1.81 -10.66 13.75
C LEU A 20 1.00 -11.95 13.92
N LYS A 21 0.20 -12.34 12.90
CA LYS A 21 -0.46 -13.65 12.85
C LYS A 21 0.58 -14.78 12.99
N ASP A 22 1.63 -14.75 12.17
CA ASP A 22 2.64 -15.81 12.14
C ASP A 22 3.48 -15.83 13.43
N ARG A 23 3.73 -14.69 14.05
CA ARG A 23 4.47 -14.60 15.32
C ARG A 23 3.68 -15.17 16.50
N PHE A 24 2.40 -14.80 16.63
CA PHE A 24 1.61 -15.11 17.82
C PHE A 24 0.71 -16.34 17.67
N HIS A 25 0.64 -16.96 16.48
CA HIS A 25 -0.22 -18.11 16.18
C HIS A 25 -1.69 -17.90 16.61
N ASN A 26 -2.14 -16.64 16.63
CA ASN A 26 -3.39 -16.27 17.24
C ASN A 26 -4.57 -16.46 16.25
N PRO A 27 -5.61 -17.24 16.59
CA PRO A 27 -6.74 -17.52 15.71
C PRO A 27 -7.60 -16.27 15.38
N TRP A 28 -7.54 -15.21 16.18
CA TRP A 28 -8.18 -13.93 15.85
C TRP A 28 -7.47 -13.20 14.70
N LEU A 29 -6.13 -13.18 14.74
CA LEU A 29 -5.30 -12.60 13.69
C LEU A 29 -5.39 -13.42 12.39
N ALA A 30 -5.53 -14.75 12.48
CA ALA A 30 -5.79 -15.58 11.33
C ALA A 30 -7.13 -15.23 10.67
N ARG A 31 -8.20 -15.05 11.45
CA ARG A 31 -9.50 -14.60 10.93
C ARG A 31 -9.43 -13.23 10.27
N LEU A 32 -8.67 -12.29 10.86
CA LEU A 32 -8.49 -10.97 10.27
C LEU A 32 -7.69 -11.06 8.95
N ALA A 33 -6.56 -11.77 8.94
CA ALA A 33 -5.71 -11.92 7.77
C ALA A 33 -6.41 -12.60 6.58
N TYR A 34 -7.24 -13.61 6.86
CA TYR A 34 -8.03 -14.31 5.84
C TYR A 34 -9.40 -13.68 5.57
N HIS A 35 -9.72 -12.55 6.20
CA HIS A 35 -10.98 -11.85 5.91
C HIS A 35 -10.93 -11.23 4.52
N GLU A 36 -12.07 -11.26 3.82
CA GLU A 36 -12.20 -10.65 2.49
C GLU A 36 -11.82 -9.16 2.49
N LEU A 37 -12.08 -8.48 3.61
CA LEU A 37 -11.68 -7.09 3.84
C LEU A 37 -10.17 -6.88 3.70
N THR A 38 -9.36 -7.77 4.27
CA THR A 38 -7.89 -7.67 4.23
C THR A 38 -7.37 -7.91 2.82
N MET A 39 -7.96 -8.86 2.08
CA MET A 39 -7.66 -9.04 0.66
C MET A 39 -8.01 -7.80 -0.17
N ARG A 40 -9.19 -7.20 0.05
CA ARG A 40 -9.59 -5.95 -0.61
C ARG A 40 -8.65 -4.80 -0.26
N LEU A 41 -8.24 -4.68 1.00
CA LEU A 41 -7.25 -3.69 1.46
C LEU A 41 -5.90 -3.86 0.75
N THR A 42 -5.42 -5.09 0.57
CA THR A 42 -4.19 -5.36 -0.20
C THR A 42 -4.31 -4.89 -1.64
N VAL A 43 -5.45 -5.17 -2.30
CA VAL A 43 -5.70 -4.73 -3.67
C VAL A 43 -5.74 -3.20 -3.76
N VAL A 44 -6.39 -2.53 -2.80
CA VAL A 44 -6.41 -1.06 -2.72
C VAL A 44 -5.01 -0.50 -2.49
N ALA A 45 -4.22 -1.09 -1.60
CA ALA A 45 -2.84 -0.69 -1.35
C ALA A 45 -1.97 -0.82 -2.61
N ALA A 46 -2.10 -1.94 -3.32
CA ALA A 46 -1.40 -2.18 -4.57
C ALA A 46 -1.79 -1.17 -5.65
N ALA A 47 -3.08 -0.86 -5.78
CA ALA A 47 -3.56 0.17 -6.70
C ALA A 47 -3.00 1.55 -6.35
N LEU A 48 -3.05 1.96 -5.07
CA LEU A 48 -2.50 3.24 -4.60
C LEU A 48 -1.00 3.35 -4.88
N ILE A 49 -0.23 2.29 -4.64
CA ILE A 49 1.20 2.25 -4.95
C ILE A 49 1.43 2.38 -6.45
N PHE A 50 0.70 1.63 -7.27
CA PHE A 50 0.84 1.65 -8.73
C PHE A 50 0.54 3.03 -9.32
N PHE A 51 -0.62 3.61 -8.99
CA PHE A 51 -0.98 4.97 -9.43
C PHE A 51 -0.04 6.03 -8.84
N GLY A 52 0.35 5.87 -7.57
CA GLY A 52 1.31 6.74 -6.92
C GLY A 52 2.68 6.72 -7.59
N ALA A 53 3.11 5.56 -8.08
CA ALA A 53 4.40 5.39 -8.76
C ALA A 53 4.35 6.01 -10.17
N ILE A 54 3.28 5.76 -10.93
CA ILE A 54 3.08 6.37 -12.25
C ILE A 54 3.10 7.90 -12.16
N THR A 55 2.36 8.47 -11.20
CA THR A 55 2.32 9.93 -11.01
C THR A 55 3.67 10.48 -10.59
N ALA A 56 4.38 9.83 -9.65
CA ALA A 56 5.71 10.26 -9.24
C ALA A 56 6.75 10.19 -10.38
N VAL A 57 6.68 9.16 -11.23
CA VAL A 57 7.53 9.05 -12.41
C VAL A 57 7.17 10.10 -13.47
N GLY A 58 5.88 10.39 -13.65
CA GLY A 58 5.42 11.46 -14.54
C GLY A 58 5.91 12.84 -14.11
N ASP A 59 5.88 13.14 -12.81
CA ASP A 59 6.44 14.37 -12.25
C ASP A 59 7.97 14.44 -12.41
N PHE A 60 8.66 13.30 -12.31
CA PHE A 60 10.12 13.22 -12.44
C PHE A 60 10.60 13.33 -13.90
N LEU A 61 9.87 12.73 -14.84
CA LEU A 61 10.19 12.74 -16.28
C LEU A 61 9.55 13.94 -17.01
N GLY A 62 8.70 14.70 -16.34
CA GLY A 62 8.08 15.90 -16.89
C GLY A 62 9.13 16.93 -17.30
N PRO A 63 8.95 17.64 -18.45
CA PRO A 63 9.91 18.65 -18.88
C PRO A 63 10.08 19.71 -17.78
N PRO A 64 11.31 20.22 -17.56
CA PRO A 64 11.55 21.23 -16.54
C PRO A 64 10.62 22.41 -16.76
N PRO A 65 10.07 23.02 -15.68
CA PRO A 65 9.17 24.14 -15.81
C PRO A 65 9.87 25.23 -16.61
N SER A 66 9.32 25.55 -17.77
CA SER A 66 9.78 26.69 -18.57
C SER A 66 9.61 27.93 -17.70
N ARG A 67 10.74 28.47 -17.22
CA ARG A 67 10.77 29.77 -16.55
C ARG A 67 10.12 30.78 -17.48
N ARG A 68 8.90 31.19 -17.15
CA ARG A 68 8.32 32.46 -17.60
C ARG A 68 8.70 33.54 -16.61
#